data_AF-K2HUT6-F1
#
_entry.id   AF-K2HUT6-F1
#
_cell.length_a   1.000
_cell.length_b   1.000
_cell.length_c   1.000
_cell.angle_alpha   90.00
_cell.angle_beta   90.00
_cell.angle_gamma   90.00
#
_symmetry.space_group_name_H-M   'P 1'
#
loop_
_entity.id
_entity.type
_entity.pdbx_description
1 polymer ?
#
loop_
_entity_poly.entity_id
_entity_poly.type
_entity_poly.pdbx_seq_one_letter_code
_entity_poly.pdbx_strand_id
1 'polypeptide(L)'
;MENKPQKDIFEDMRPKLKPIENSDRRKRLYVIQLNKMLVEHFKKGNNLNDSIGLNQYGELVELSIEDEQTKKKYDLFKTQCKDPIFILKQTNQAFKNYGKSEMYLKPIVRRNDIIIKQQKPKLVINDESSEDEIPHKPINIYRKREDIIVDKRVRMNETELTDRILAMFKIKPTYTFNMLNLELKQPEQYLKEQLKKICDLVQSPTSSMKEYQLKKDYQ
;
A
#
# COMPACT_ATOMS: atom_id res chain seq x y z
N MET A 1 -39.34 7.38 -45.87
CA MET A 1 -39.65 7.98 -44.56
C MET A 1 -38.41 7.85 -43.71
N GLU A 2 -37.63 8.92 -43.58
CA GLU A 2 -36.38 8.92 -42.83
C GLU A 2 -36.67 9.07 -41.33
N ASN A 3 -36.26 8.07 -40.54
CA ASN A 3 -36.31 8.11 -39.08
C ASN A 3 -35.31 9.16 -38.57
N LYS A 4 -35.81 10.34 -38.20
CA LYS A 4 -35.02 11.31 -37.42
C LYS A 4 -34.87 10.78 -35.99
N PRO A 5 -33.66 10.80 -35.40
CA PRO A 5 -33.47 10.42 -34.01
C PRO A 5 -34.22 11.40 -33.10
N GLN A 6 -35.07 10.86 -32.23
CA GLN A 6 -35.72 11.62 -31.16
C GLN A 6 -34.63 12.21 -30.26
N LYS A 7 -34.55 13.54 -30.22
CA LYS A 7 -33.69 14.26 -29.28
C LYS A 7 -34.13 13.93 -27.86
N ASP A 8 -33.18 13.48 -27.06
CA ASP A 8 -33.39 13.09 -25.68
C ASP A 8 -33.72 14.33 -24.85
N ILE A 9 -34.97 14.44 -24.39
CA ILE A 9 -35.54 15.64 -23.72
C ILE A 9 -34.78 15.96 -22.42
N PHE A 10 -34.05 14.97 -21.88
CA PHE A 10 -33.27 15.11 -20.65
C PHE A 10 -31.84 15.64 -20.85
N GLU A 11 -31.33 15.81 -22.08
CA GLU A 11 -30.02 16.45 -22.28
C GLU A 11 -30.03 17.93 -21.87
N ASP A 12 -31.13 18.64 -22.10
CA ASP A 12 -31.27 20.06 -21.78
C ASP A 12 -31.51 20.34 -20.28
N MET A 13 -31.85 19.32 -19.49
CA MET A 13 -32.02 19.40 -18.04
C MET A 13 -30.75 19.06 -17.26
N ARG A 14 -29.68 18.62 -17.93
CA ARG A 14 -28.37 18.49 -17.27
C ARG A 14 -27.86 19.89 -16.97
N PRO A 15 -27.42 20.20 -15.74
CA PRO A 15 -26.83 21.49 -15.45
C PRO A 15 -25.64 21.70 -16.40
N LYS A 16 -25.81 22.64 -17.34
CA LYS A 16 -24.74 23.09 -18.23
C LYS A 16 -23.66 23.66 -17.31
N LEU A 17 -22.55 22.93 -17.18
CA LEU A 17 -21.40 23.37 -16.40
C LEU A 17 -21.04 24.76 -16.91
N LYS A 18 -21.12 25.76 -16.02
CA LYS A 18 -20.75 27.13 -16.36
C LYS A 18 -19.32 27.10 -16.91
N PRO A 19 -19.05 27.71 -18.07
CA PRO A 19 -17.67 27.94 -18.51
C PRO A 19 -16.94 28.64 -17.37
N ILE A 20 -15.81 28.08 -16.97
CA ILE A 20 -14.98 28.64 -15.92
C ILE A 20 -14.56 30.04 -16.38
N GLU A 21 -15.02 31.07 -15.67
CA GLU A 21 -14.40 32.38 -15.75
C GLU A 21 -12.90 32.20 -15.45
N ASN A 22 -12.04 32.87 -16.24
CA ASN A 22 -10.57 32.92 -16.12
C ASN A 22 -10.09 33.51 -14.77
N SER A 23 -10.63 33.06 -13.66
CA SER A 23 -10.24 33.43 -12.31
C SER A 23 -8.99 32.62 -11.94
N ASP A 24 -7.93 33.37 -11.69
CA ASP A 24 -6.58 32.93 -11.33
C ASP A 24 -5.74 32.28 -12.44
N ARG A 25 -5.22 33.12 -13.33
CA ARG A 25 -3.94 32.92 -14.05
C ARG A 25 -2.72 32.84 -13.11
N ARG A 26 -2.89 32.48 -11.82
CA ARG A 26 -1.76 32.13 -10.95
C ARG A 26 -1.24 30.78 -11.45
N LYS A 27 0.01 30.76 -11.90
CA LYS A 27 0.70 29.52 -12.30
C LYS A 27 0.60 28.53 -11.12
N ARG A 28 -0.27 27.53 -11.24
CA ARG A 28 -0.39 26.45 -10.27
C ARG A 28 0.83 25.56 -10.43
N LEU A 29 1.69 25.56 -9.41
CA LEU A 29 2.89 24.75 -9.39
C LEU A 29 2.58 23.45 -8.67
N TYR A 30 2.85 22.34 -9.34
CA TYR A 30 2.71 21.01 -8.76
C TYR A 30 4.09 20.39 -8.57
N VAL A 31 4.29 19.78 -7.41
CA VAL A 31 5.48 18.96 -7.14
C VAL A 31 5.04 17.50 -7.21
N ILE A 32 5.66 16.70 -8.07
CA ILE A 32 5.36 15.27 -8.21
C ILE A 32 6.60 14.47 -7.79
N GLN A 33 6.43 13.52 -6.86
CA GLN A 33 7.48 12.60 -6.46
C GLN A 33 7.45 11.37 -7.37
N LEU A 34 8.32 11.34 -8.38
CA LEU A 34 8.43 10.21 -9.30
C LEU A 34 9.32 9.09 -8.71
N ASN A 35 8.96 7.84 -8.99
CA ASN A 35 9.82 6.69 -8.71
C ASN A 35 10.88 6.51 -9.82
N LYS A 36 11.88 5.64 -9.58
CA LYS A 36 12.99 5.42 -10.53
C LYS A 36 12.52 5.02 -11.94
N MET A 37 11.52 4.14 -12.03
CA MET A 37 10.99 3.66 -13.30
C MET A 37 10.30 4.78 -14.11
N LEU A 38 9.53 5.65 -13.45
CA LEU A 38 8.92 6.83 -14.08
C LEU A 38 9.98 7.82 -14.56
N VAL A 39 11.05 8.05 -13.79
CA VAL A 39 12.15 8.92 -14.19
C VAL A 39 12.86 8.39 -15.44
N GLU A 40 13.10 7.08 -15.51
CA GLU A 40 13.71 6.46 -16.69
C GLU A 40 12.82 6.57 -17.93
N HIS A 41 11.49 6.47 -17.78
CA HIS A 41 10.55 6.66 -18.88
C HIS A 41 10.66 8.05 -19.52
N PHE A 42 10.61 9.11 -18.71
CA PHE A 42 10.70 10.49 -19.23
C PHE A 42 12.11 10.87 -19.71
N LYS A 43 13.16 10.20 -19.21
CA LYS A 43 14.52 10.37 -19.75
C LYS A 43 14.67 9.87 -21.18
N LYS A 44 13.85 8.91 -21.63
CA LYS A 44 13.89 8.36 -22.99
C LYS A 44 13.32 9.28 -24.06
N GLY A 45 12.97 10.53 -23.72
CA GLY A 45 12.43 11.52 -24.65
C GLY A 45 10.91 11.62 -24.65
N ASN A 46 10.23 10.85 -23.81
CA ASN A 46 8.78 10.98 -23.61
C ASN A 46 8.48 12.26 -22.82
N ASN A 47 7.56 13.07 -23.34
CA ASN A 47 7.26 14.36 -22.77
C ASN A 47 6.29 14.22 -21.58
N LEU A 48 6.65 14.81 -20.44
CA LEU A 48 5.83 14.74 -19.22
C LEU A 48 4.46 15.40 -19.42
N ASN A 49 4.38 16.45 -20.24
CA ASN A 49 3.15 17.20 -20.47
C ASN A 49 2.06 16.34 -21.14
N ASP A 50 2.46 15.41 -22.01
CA ASP A 50 1.53 14.54 -22.75
C ASP A 50 1.03 13.38 -21.87
N SER A 51 1.72 13.13 -20.75
CA SER A 51 1.38 12.09 -19.79
C SER A 51 0.47 12.58 -18.65
N ILE A 52 0.17 13.87 -18.56
CA ILE A 52 -0.61 14.46 -17.47
C ILE A 52 -2.11 14.38 -17.77
N GLY A 53 -2.90 13.84 -16.83
CA GLY A 53 -4.35 13.95 -16.84
C GLY A 53 -4.86 14.94 -15.79
N LEU A 54 -5.75 15.83 -16.23
CA LEU A 54 -6.40 16.85 -15.42
C LEU A 54 -7.86 16.47 -15.16
N ASN A 55 -8.39 16.84 -14.00
CA ASN A 55 -9.82 16.74 -13.73
C ASN A 55 -10.60 17.92 -14.33
N GLN A 56 -11.94 17.89 -14.21
CA GLN A 56 -12.84 18.95 -14.66
C GLN A 56 -12.57 20.35 -14.05
N TYR A 57 -11.80 20.41 -12.96
CA TYR A 57 -11.40 21.64 -12.28
C TYR A 57 -9.98 22.11 -12.68
N GLY A 58 -9.36 21.45 -13.66
CA GLY A 58 -8.00 21.74 -14.10
C GLY A 58 -6.91 21.34 -13.10
N GLU A 59 -7.22 20.48 -12.13
CA GLU A 59 -6.23 19.94 -11.21
C GLU A 59 -5.56 18.68 -11.76
N LEU A 60 -4.26 18.57 -11.54
CA LEU A 60 -3.48 17.39 -11.85
C LEU A 60 -3.89 16.20 -10.97
N VAL A 61 -4.40 15.14 -11.60
CA VAL A 61 -4.96 13.96 -10.91
C VAL A 61 -4.36 12.63 -11.34
N GLU A 62 -3.82 12.53 -12.55
CA GLU A 62 -3.27 11.26 -13.04
C GLU A 62 -2.03 11.45 -13.91
N LEU A 63 -1.22 10.38 -13.99
CA LEU A 63 -0.18 10.21 -15.00
C LEU A 63 -0.45 8.96 -15.83
N SER A 64 -0.48 9.10 -17.14
CA SER A 64 -0.56 8.00 -18.09
C SER A 64 0.76 7.83 -18.80
N ILE A 65 1.32 6.62 -18.70
CA ILE A 65 2.56 6.24 -19.32
C ILE A 65 2.28 5.16 -20.35
N GLU A 66 2.76 5.41 -21.55
CA GLU A 66 2.64 4.50 -22.67
C GLU A 66 4.04 4.15 -23.16
N ASP A 67 4.31 2.85 -23.20
CA ASP A 67 5.46 2.24 -23.83
C ASP A 67 4.99 1.41 -25.04
N GLU A 68 5.94 0.96 -25.85
CA GLU A 68 5.69 0.03 -26.97
C GLU A 68 4.93 -1.23 -26.51
N GLN A 69 5.23 -1.71 -25.30
CA GLN A 69 4.70 -2.97 -24.77
C GLN A 69 3.61 -2.81 -23.72
N THR A 70 3.54 -1.68 -23.01
CA THR A 70 2.59 -1.53 -21.90
C THR A 70 2.00 -0.13 -21.82
N LYS A 71 0.72 -0.05 -21.46
CA LYS A 71 0.10 1.20 -21.02
C LYS A 71 -0.21 1.09 -19.53
N LYS A 72 0.23 2.08 -18.74
CA LYS A 72 0.05 2.13 -17.29
C LYS A 72 -0.51 3.49 -16.88
N LYS A 73 -1.52 3.47 -16.00
CA LYS A 73 -2.10 4.66 -15.39
C LYS A 73 -1.77 4.72 -13.90
N TYR A 74 -1.42 5.92 -13.45
CA TYR A 74 -1.06 6.23 -12.08
C TYR A 74 -1.98 7.33 -11.55
N ASP A 75 -2.63 7.06 -10.42
CA ASP A 75 -3.34 8.10 -9.68
C ASP A 75 -2.36 8.94 -8.88
N LEU A 76 -2.57 10.25 -8.84
CA LEU A 76 -1.74 11.17 -8.10
C LEU A 76 -2.39 11.53 -6.77
N PHE A 77 -1.79 11.07 -5.69
CA PHE A 77 -2.27 11.33 -4.33
C PHE A 77 -1.57 12.55 -3.73
N LYS A 78 -2.38 13.53 -3.29
CA LYS A 78 -1.91 14.71 -2.56
C LYS A 78 -1.39 14.30 -1.18
N THR A 79 -0.14 14.59 -0.90
CA THR A 79 0.53 14.35 0.39
C THR A 79 1.04 15.66 0.94
N GLN A 80 0.75 15.96 2.22
CA GLN A 80 1.28 17.15 2.88
C GLN A 80 2.78 17.01 3.15
N CYS A 81 3.52 18.09 2.93
CA CYS A 81 4.92 18.18 3.33
C CYS A 81 5.03 18.53 4.82
N LYS A 82 6.07 18.04 5.50
CA LYS A 82 6.42 18.55 6.85
C LYS A 82 6.93 19.99 6.76
N ASP A 83 7.76 20.26 5.76
CA ASP A 83 8.32 21.58 5.47
C ASP A 83 7.90 22.05 4.07
N PRO A 84 7.63 23.35 3.87
CA PRO A 84 7.24 23.86 2.57
C PRO A 84 8.38 23.74 1.54
N ILE A 85 8.03 23.35 0.32
CA ILE A 85 8.96 23.24 -0.81
C ILE A 85 8.98 24.57 -1.55
N PHE A 86 10.15 25.19 -1.63
CA PHE A 86 10.36 26.41 -2.42
C PHE A 86 10.95 26.06 -3.78
N ILE A 87 10.34 26.59 -4.85
CA ILE A 87 10.76 26.37 -6.23
C ILE A 87 11.52 27.61 -6.68
N LEU A 88 12.83 27.46 -6.84
CA LEU A 88 13.72 28.52 -7.29
C LEU A 88 14.21 28.19 -8.70
N LYS A 89 14.12 29.15 -9.62
CA LYS A 89 14.78 29.05 -10.92
C LYS A 89 16.11 29.80 -10.86
N GLN A 90 17.19 29.07 -11.10
CA GLN A 90 18.49 29.68 -11.29
C GLN A 90 18.57 30.33 -12.67
N THR A 91 19.02 31.56 -12.70
CA THR A 91 19.48 32.28 -13.91
C THR A 91 20.98 32.50 -13.79
N ASN A 92 21.64 32.95 -14.85
CA ASN A 92 23.10 33.14 -14.87
C ASN A 92 23.64 34.05 -13.76
N GLN A 93 22.80 34.91 -13.16
CA GLN A 93 23.22 35.93 -12.19
C GLN A 93 22.45 35.90 -10.86
N ALA A 94 21.31 35.20 -10.78
CA ALA A 94 20.46 35.21 -9.59
C ALA A 94 19.50 34.02 -9.51
N PHE A 95 18.99 33.77 -8.30
CA PHE A 95 17.85 32.87 -8.08
C PHE A 95 16.55 33.67 -8.05
N LYS A 96 15.58 33.25 -8.87
CA LYS A 96 14.22 33.81 -8.85
C LYS A 96 13.28 32.83 -8.16
N ASN A 97 12.52 33.31 -7.17
CA ASN A 97 11.47 32.51 -6.55
C ASN A 97 10.27 32.39 -7.52
N TYR A 98 9.94 31.15 -7.88
CA TYR A 98 8.81 30.82 -8.76
C TYR A 98 7.56 30.45 -7.97
N GLY A 99 7.71 29.96 -6.73
CA GLY A 99 6.60 29.69 -5.84
C GLY A 99 6.95 28.74 -4.70
N LYS A 100 5.91 28.44 -3.93
CA LYS A 100 5.93 27.57 -2.76
C LYS A 100 4.89 26.48 -2.95
N SER A 101 5.19 25.26 -2.51
CA SER A 101 4.23 24.16 -2.41
C SER A 101 4.26 23.57 -1.01
N GLU A 102 3.10 23.44 -0.37
CA GLU A 102 2.95 22.80 0.95
C GLU A 102 2.62 21.31 0.83
N MET A 103 2.45 20.84 -0.39
CA MET A 103 2.04 19.48 -0.71
C MET A 103 2.70 19.00 -2.00
N TYR A 104 2.78 17.69 -2.15
CA TYR A 104 3.32 17.03 -3.33
C TYR A 104 2.47 15.82 -3.69
N LEU A 105 2.58 15.41 -4.95
CA LEU A 105 1.78 14.34 -5.54
C LEU A 105 2.61 13.06 -5.62
N LYS A 106 2.05 11.96 -5.13
CA LYS A 106 2.64 10.62 -5.24
C LYS A 106 1.86 9.77 -6.25
N PRO A 107 2.53 9.22 -7.28
CA PRO A 107 1.90 8.31 -8.23
C PRO A 107 1.70 6.93 -7.58
N ILE A 108 0.47 6.43 -7.63
CA ILE A 108 0.09 5.08 -7.19
C ILE A 108 -0.50 4.33 -8.38
N VAL A 109 0.01 3.14 -8.64
CA VAL A 109 -0.46 2.29 -9.75
C VAL A 109 -1.88 1.81 -9.47
N ARG A 110 -2.81 2.04 -10.39
CA ARG A 110 -4.09 1.33 -10.38
C ARG A 110 -3.84 -0.12 -10.76
N ARG A 111 -4.08 -1.05 -9.84
CA ARG A 111 -3.81 -2.49 -10.01
C ARG A 111 -4.51 -3.11 -11.24
N ASN A 112 -5.57 -2.48 -11.74
CA ASN A 112 -6.39 -3.03 -12.83
C ASN A 112 -6.06 -2.44 -14.23
N ASP A 113 -5.16 -1.45 -14.33
CA ASP A 113 -4.95 -0.68 -15.57
C ASP A 113 -3.58 -0.95 -16.23
N ILE A 114 -2.99 -2.12 -15.99
CA ILE A 114 -1.78 -2.55 -16.72
C ILE A 114 -2.22 -3.29 -17.98
N ILE A 115 -2.25 -2.60 -19.11
CA ILE A 115 -2.53 -3.23 -20.41
C ILE A 115 -1.20 -3.67 -21.01
N ILE A 116 -0.98 -5.00 -21.09
CA ILE A 116 0.16 -5.60 -21.78
C ILE A 116 -0.23 -5.77 -23.25
N LYS A 117 0.46 -5.08 -24.16
CA LYS A 117 0.22 -5.11 -25.61
C LYS A 117 0.77 -6.36 -26.29
N GLN A 118 1.62 -7.14 -25.63
CA GLN A 118 2.20 -8.37 -26.19
C GLN A 118 1.25 -9.57 -26.06
N GLN A 119 1.12 -10.33 -27.16
CA GLN A 119 0.51 -11.65 -27.17
C GLN A 119 1.24 -12.56 -26.16
N LYS A 120 0.47 -13.31 -25.37
CA LYS A 120 1.00 -14.39 -24.53
C LYS A 120 1.93 -15.27 -25.38
N PRO A 121 3.11 -15.66 -24.88
CA PRO A 121 3.98 -16.56 -25.64
C PRO A 121 3.18 -17.82 -26.00
N LYS A 122 3.07 -18.10 -27.31
CA LYS A 122 2.52 -19.38 -27.79
C LYS A 122 3.53 -20.45 -27.37
N LEU A 123 3.12 -21.34 -26.46
CA LEU A 123 3.84 -22.59 -26.24
C LEU A 123 3.83 -23.36 -27.55
N VAL A 124 4.99 -23.44 -28.20
CA VAL A 124 5.25 -24.40 -29.26
C VAL A 124 5.75 -25.64 -28.54
N ILE A 125 4.87 -26.64 -28.40
CA ILE A 125 5.27 -27.97 -27.95
C ILE A 125 5.80 -28.66 -29.20
N ASN A 126 7.10 -28.95 -29.23
CA ASN A 126 7.68 -29.83 -30.23
C ASN A 126 7.41 -31.26 -29.76
N ASP A 127 6.52 -31.99 -30.45
CA ASP A 127 6.22 -33.39 -30.18
C ASP A 127 7.31 -34.31 -30.76
N GLU A 128 8.55 -34.11 -30.33
CA GLU A 128 9.63 -35.08 -30.52
C GLU A 128 10.33 -35.31 -29.17
N SER A 129 9.69 -36.09 -28.32
CA SER A 129 10.34 -36.71 -27.17
C SER A 129 9.91 -38.17 -27.09
N SER A 130 10.90 -39.03 -27.29
CA SER A 130 10.88 -40.49 -27.15
C SER A 130 10.00 -40.99 -26.02
N GLU A 131 9.13 -41.95 -26.34
CA GLU A 131 8.40 -42.78 -25.39
C GLU A 131 9.39 -43.57 -24.54
N ASP A 132 9.75 -43.05 -23.36
CA ASP A 132 10.19 -43.81 -22.18
C ASP A 132 10.53 -42.82 -21.04
N GLU A 133 9.52 -42.08 -20.55
CA GLU A 133 9.65 -41.38 -19.27
C GLU A 133 8.53 -41.79 -18.30
N ILE A 134 9.00 -42.40 -17.22
CA ILE A 134 8.30 -42.89 -16.02
C ILE A 134 7.20 -41.90 -15.61
N PRO A 135 5.97 -42.35 -15.27
CA PRO A 135 4.88 -41.44 -14.95
C PRO A 135 5.23 -40.60 -13.71
N HIS A 136 5.52 -39.32 -13.93
CA HIS A 136 5.66 -38.35 -12.85
C HIS A 136 4.32 -38.23 -12.14
N LYS A 137 4.28 -38.71 -10.88
CA LYS A 137 3.15 -38.50 -9.98
C LYS A 137 2.79 -37.01 -9.96
N PRO A 138 1.49 -36.65 -10.11
CA PRO A 138 1.09 -35.26 -10.09
C PRO A 138 1.44 -34.64 -8.74
N ILE A 139 2.31 -33.64 -8.75
CA ILE A 139 2.56 -32.78 -7.60
C ILE A 139 1.27 -32.01 -7.36
N ASN A 140 0.53 -32.40 -6.33
CA ASN A 140 -0.62 -31.65 -5.82
C ASN A 140 -0.14 -30.28 -5.34
N ILE A 141 -0.38 -29.21 -6.11
CA ILE A 141 -0.04 -27.82 -5.74
C ILE A 141 -1.09 -27.23 -4.78
N TYR A 142 -2.09 -28.01 -4.36
CA TYR A 142 -2.89 -27.68 -3.19
C TYR A 142 -2.08 -27.93 -1.92
N ARG A 143 -1.19 -27.01 -1.54
CA ARG A 143 -0.73 -26.89 -0.14
C ARG A 143 -1.93 -26.49 0.72
N LYS A 144 -2.72 -27.51 1.06
CA LYS A 144 -3.65 -27.49 2.20
C LYS A 144 -2.83 -27.69 3.47
N ARG A 145 -3.20 -26.87 4.46
CA ARG A 145 -2.80 -26.87 5.88
C ARG A 145 -1.42 -26.28 6.13
N GLU A 146 -1.47 -25.02 6.57
CA GLU A 146 -0.67 -24.48 7.68
C GLU A 146 0.35 -25.50 8.19
N ASP A 147 1.60 -25.36 7.74
CA ASP A 147 2.71 -25.85 8.54
C ASP A 147 2.49 -25.21 9.92
N ILE A 148 2.10 -26.03 10.90
CA ILE A 148 2.15 -25.65 12.30
C ILE A 148 3.59 -25.19 12.47
N ILE A 149 3.79 -23.87 12.56
CA ILE A 149 5.11 -23.31 12.87
C ILE A 149 5.40 -23.83 14.26
N VAL A 150 6.11 -24.96 14.33
CA VAL A 150 6.53 -25.55 15.59
C VAL A 150 7.57 -24.59 16.14
N ASP A 151 7.14 -23.77 17.09
CA ASP A 151 8.01 -22.84 17.79
C ASP A 151 9.09 -23.66 18.51
N LYS A 152 10.32 -23.63 17.98
CA LYS A 152 11.48 -24.39 18.47
C LYS A 152 12.10 -23.79 19.75
N ARG A 153 11.48 -22.77 20.34
CA ARG A 153 11.96 -22.17 21.59
C ARG A 153 11.92 -23.18 22.73
N VAL A 154 13.00 -23.21 23.51
CA VAL A 154 13.11 -24.06 24.69
C VAL A 154 12.24 -23.48 25.80
N ARG A 155 11.44 -24.33 26.45
CA ARG A 155 10.59 -23.93 27.59
C ARG A 155 11.47 -23.65 28.80
N MET A 156 11.24 -22.49 29.41
CA MET A 156 11.75 -22.16 30.74
C MET A 156 11.02 -22.98 31.81
N ASN A 157 11.64 -23.15 32.97
CA ASN A 157 10.98 -23.78 34.11
C ASN A 157 9.76 -22.94 34.55
N GLU A 158 8.70 -23.60 35.02
CA GLU A 158 7.45 -22.93 35.39
C GLU A 158 7.65 -21.89 36.49
N THR A 159 8.43 -22.22 37.53
CA THR A 159 8.71 -21.31 38.65
C THR A 159 9.53 -20.09 38.22
N GLU A 160 10.55 -20.29 37.40
CA GLU A 160 11.36 -19.19 36.87
C GLU A 160 10.52 -18.27 35.96
N LEU A 161 9.64 -18.86 35.16
CA LEU A 161 8.74 -18.11 34.29
C LEU A 161 7.73 -17.29 35.11
N THR A 162 7.16 -17.85 36.18
CA THR A 162 6.24 -17.11 37.06
C THR A 162 6.94 -15.94 37.74
N ASP A 163 8.15 -16.15 38.24
CA ASP A 163 8.92 -15.10 38.91
C ASP A 163 9.24 -13.94 37.96
N ARG A 164 9.59 -14.25 36.70
CA ARG A 164 9.81 -13.24 35.67
C ARG A 164 8.53 -12.49 35.30
N ILE A 165 7.40 -13.19 35.16
CA ILE A 165 6.10 -12.56 34.89
C ILE A 165 5.76 -11.57 36.02
N LEU A 166 5.85 -12.00 37.28
CA LEU A 166 5.58 -11.14 38.43
C LEU A 166 6.53 -9.93 38.47
N ALA A 167 7.82 -10.12 38.16
CA ALA A 167 8.78 -9.02 38.07
C ALA A 167 8.41 -8.00 36.98
N MET A 168 7.93 -8.44 35.81
CA MET A 168 7.46 -7.53 34.76
C MET A 168 6.26 -6.70 35.21
N PHE A 169 5.29 -7.33 35.88
CA PHE A 169 4.08 -6.64 36.36
C PHE A 169 4.34 -5.65 37.51
N LYS A 170 5.47 -5.76 38.23
CA LYS A 170 5.93 -4.72 39.16
C LYS A 170 6.35 -3.44 38.46
N ILE A 171 6.81 -3.51 37.21
CA ILE A 171 7.26 -2.35 36.42
C ILE A 171 6.06 -1.66 35.78
N LYS A 172 5.15 -2.44 35.18
CA LYS A 172 3.96 -1.92 34.52
C LYS A 172 2.73 -2.78 34.85
N PRO A 173 1.57 -2.17 35.17
CA PRO A 173 0.41 -2.92 35.64
C PRO A 173 -0.27 -3.79 34.57
N THR A 174 -0.07 -3.49 33.28
CA THR A 174 -0.70 -4.21 32.16
C THR A 174 0.23 -4.43 30.97
N TYR A 175 0.11 -5.58 30.32
CA TYR A 175 0.89 -5.95 29.13
C TYR A 175 0.04 -6.63 28.06
N THR A 176 0.37 -6.42 26.79
CA THR A 176 -0.23 -7.20 25.69
C THR A 176 0.48 -8.55 25.53
N PHE A 177 -0.19 -9.52 24.89
CA PHE A 177 0.44 -10.82 24.61
C PHE A 177 1.76 -10.68 23.86
N ASN A 178 1.81 -9.80 22.85
CA ASN A 178 2.99 -9.61 22.02
C ASN A 178 4.17 -9.07 22.82
N MET A 179 3.93 -8.18 23.79
CA MET A 179 4.97 -7.67 24.69
C MET A 179 5.52 -8.80 25.58
N LEU A 180 4.65 -9.61 26.17
CA LEU A 180 5.05 -10.74 27.02
C LEU A 180 5.82 -11.80 26.22
N ASN A 181 5.36 -12.12 25.00
CA ASN A 181 6.02 -13.11 24.15
C ASN A 181 7.40 -12.65 23.65
N LEU A 182 7.57 -11.34 23.42
CA LEU A 182 8.84 -10.76 22.99
C LEU A 182 9.89 -10.78 24.11
N GLU A 183 9.48 -10.48 25.35
CA GLU A 183 10.37 -10.46 26.53
C GLU A 183 10.69 -11.87 27.03
N LEU A 184 9.66 -12.70 27.21
CA LEU A 184 9.83 -14.02 27.84
C LEU A 184 10.36 -15.08 26.86
N LYS A 185 10.25 -14.82 25.54
CA LYS A 185 10.73 -15.71 24.46
C LYS A 185 10.31 -17.16 24.67
N GLN A 186 9.07 -17.38 25.09
CA GLN A 186 8.49 -18.71 25.29
C GLN A 186 7.66 -19.13 24.08
N PRO A 187 7.42 -20.45 23.89
CA PRO A 187 6.44 -20.92 22.91
C PRO A 187 5.05 -20.36 23.19
N GLU A 188 4.33 -19.91 22.15
CA GLU A 188 3.06 -19.19 22.33
C GLU A 188 2.01 -19.95 23.12
N GLN A 189 1.82 -21.24 22.81
CA GLN A 189 0.82 -22.07 23.46
C GLN A 189 1.15 -22.25 24.95
N TYR A 190 2.41 -22.52 25.26
CA TYR A 190 2.89 -22.68 26.64
C TYR A 190 2.72 -21.39 27.44
N LEU A 191 3.08 -20.24 26.85
CA LEU A 191 2.92 -18.95 27.51
C LEU A 191 1.45 -18.62 27.78
N LYS A 192 0.55 -18.90 26.82
CA LYS A 192 -0.91 -18.71 27.00
C LYS A 192 -1.47 -19.56 28.15
N GLU A 193 -1.02 -20.80 28.28
CA GLU A 193 -1.43 -21.69 29.38
C GLU A 193 -0.98 -21.18 30.75
N GLN A 194 0.25 -20.69 30.87
CA GLN A 194 0.76 -20.14 32.14
C GLN A 194 0.11 -18.79 32.48
N LEU A 195 -0.08 -17.91 31.49
CA LEU A 195 -0.77 -16.63 31.70
C LEU A 195 -2.22 -16.83 32.15
N LYS A 196 -2.92 -17.88 31.67
CA LYS A 196 -4.28 -18.19 32.13
C LYS A 196 -4.36 -18.54 33.63
N LYS A 197 -3.27 -19.07 34.21
CA LYS A 197 -3.20 -19.38 35.64
C LYS A 197 -3.05 -18.10 36.48
N ILE A 198 -2.18 -17.18 36.05
CA ILE A 198 -1.69 -16.07 36.88
C ILE A 198 -2.38 -14.72 36.56
N CYS A 199 -2.81 -14.54 35.31
CA CYS A 199 -3.35 -13.28 34.80
C CYS A 199 -4.82 -13.41 34.39
N ASP A 200 -5.53 -12.29 34.44
CA ASP A 200 -6.82 -12.08 33.79
C ASP A 200 -6.63 -11.27 32.50
N LEU A 201 -7.47 -11.57 31.51
CA LEU A 201 -7.47 -10.90 30.23
C LEU A 201 -8.54 -9.81 30.23
N VAL A 202 -8.12 -8.56 30.36
CA VAL A 202 -9.00 -7.39 30.47
C VAL A 202 -8.95 -6.57 29.18
N GLN A 203 -10.05 -5.95 28.80
CA GLN A 203 -10.06 -5.01 27.68
C GLN A 203 -9.42 -3.68 28.13
N SER A 204 -8.44 -3.21 27.36
CA SER A 204 -7.77 -1.93 27.66
C SER A 204 -8.79 -0.78 27.64
N PRO A 205 -8.75 0.15 28.61
CA PRO A 205 -9.67 1.29 28.62
C PRO A 205 -9.36 2.28 27.49
N THR A 206 -8.10 2.32 27.05
CA THR A 206 -7.60 3.25 26.01
C THR A 206 -7.54 2.63 24.61
N SER A 207 -7.66 1.31 24.50
CA SER A 207 -7.52 0.58 23.23
C SER A 207 -8.52 -0.57 23.17
N SER A 208 -9.08 -0.88 22.01
CA SER A 208 -9.91 -2.09 21.84
C SER A 208 -9.12 -3.40 21.94
N MET A 209 -7.85 -3.35 22.34
CA MET A 209 -6.97 -4.50 22.53
C MET A 209 -7.16 -5.13 23.91
N LYS A 210 -6.97 -6.45 23.96
CA LYS A 210 -6.95 -7.22 25.22
C LYS A 210 -5.56 -7.19 25.83
N GLU A 211 -5.50 -6.86 27.11
CA GLU A 211 -4.28 -6.79 27.92
C GLU A 211 -4.37 -7.81 29.06
N TYR A 212 -3.23 -8.36 29.46
CA TYR A 212 -3.10 -9.19 30.64
C TYR A 212 -2.84 -8.30 31.85
N GLN A 213 -3.53 -8.61 32.95
CA GLN A 213 -3.34 -8.03 34.27
C GLN A 213 -3.22 -9.17 35.28
N LEU A 214 -2.41 -9.02 36.34
CA LEU A 214 -2.33 -10.02 37.41
C LEU A 214 -3.69 -10.22 38.10
N LYS A 215 -4.02 -11.48 38.40
CA LYS A 215 -5.15 -11.81 39.27
C LYS A 215 -4.96 -11.23 40.67
N LYS A 216 -6.07 -11.03 41.38
CA LYS A 216 -6.07 -10.49 42.75
C LYS A 216 -5.19 -11.29 43.72
N ASP A 217 -5.10 -12.61 43.53
CA ASP A 217 -4.28 -13.49 44.39
C ASP A 217 -2.77 -13.28 44.21
N TYR A 218 -2.37 -12.61 43.12
CA TYR A 218 -0.98 -12.36 42.74
C TYR A 218 -0.63 -10.87 42.66
N GLN A 219 -1.58 -9.98 43.02
CA GLN A 219 -1.40 -8.52 43.07
C GLN A 219 -0.73 -8.07 44.37
#